data_AF-A0A527FTI4-F1
#
_entry.id   AF-A0A527FTI4-F1
#
_cell.length_a   1.000
_cell.length_b   1.000
_cell.length_c   1.000
_cell.angle_alpha   90.00
_cell.angle_beta   90.00
_cell.angle_gamma   90.00
#
_symmetry.space_group_name_H-M   'P 1'
#
loop_
_entity.id
_entity.type
_entity.pdbx_description
1 polymer ?
#
loop_
_entity_poly.entity_id
_entity_poly.type
_entity_poly.pdbx_seq_one_letter_code
_entity_poly.pdbx_strand_id
1 'polypeptide(L)' 'DTACFDNALEFLFQGGYRLSHAMMMLIPEAWAGNKLMDADRKAFYEYHAALMEPWDGPAAVVFTDGRQIGATLDRNGLRP' A
#
# COMPACT_ATOMS: atom_id res chain seq x y z
N ASP A 1 11.75 11.48 2.81
CA ASP A 1 11.00 10.24 2.52
C ASP A 1 9.50 10.40 2.75
N THR A 2 9.03 10.71 3.96
CA THR A 2 7.59 10.86 4.24
C THR A 2 6.87 11.90 3.36
N ALA A 3 7.47 13.07 3.10
CA ALA A 3 6.86 14.06 2.22
C ALA A 3 6.79 13.58 0.75
N CYS A 4 7.82 12.86 0.28
CA CYS A 4 7.76 12.21 -1.02
C CYS A 4 6.65 11.14 -1.03
N PHE A 5 6.50 10.43 0.10
CA PHE A 5 5.45 9.43 0.30
C PHE A 5 4.06 9.98 0.08
N ASP A 6 3.78 11.06 0.79
CA ASP A 6 2.52 11.79 0.73
C ASP A 6 2.22 12.27 -0.69
N ASN A 7 3.21 12.86 -1.38
CA ASN A 7 3.04 13.36 -2.75
C ASN A 7 2.66 12.25 -3.75
N ALA A 8 3.28 11.07 -3.66
CA ALA A 8 2.95 9.97 -4.58
C ALA A 8 1.58 9.35 -4.25
N LEU A 9 1.24 9.24 -2.98
CA LEU A 9 -0.08 8.80 -2.54
C LEU A 9 -1.17 9.77 -3.04
N GLU A 10 -0.95 11.07 -2.87
CA GLU A 10 -1.85 12.10 -3.35
C GLU A 10 -1.99 12.05 -4.88
N PHE A 11 -0.88 11.89 -5.61
CA PHE A 11 -0.92 11.73 -7.06
C PHE A 11 -1.80 10.56 -7.52
N LEU A 12 -1.67 9.39 -6.89
CA LEU A 12 -2.50 8.23 -7.20
C LEU A 12 -3.98 8.48 -6.83
N PHE A 13 -4.24 9.07 -5.67
CA PHE A 13 -5.60 9.37 -5.24
C PHE A 13 -6.31 10.35 -6.17
N GLN A 14 -5.64 11.45 -6.55
CA GLN A 14 -6.14 12.42 -7.53
C GLN A 14 -6.27 11.80 -8.94
N GLY A 15 -5.47 10.76 -9.25
CA GLY A 15 -5.57 9.95 -10.45
C GLY A 15 -6.79 9.02 -10.51
N GLY A 16 -7.63 8.99 -9.47
CA GLY A 16 -8.89 8.25 -9.42
C GLY A 16 -8.81 6.92 -8.67
N TYR A 17 -7.66 6.56 -8.10
CA TYR A 17 -7.58 5.42 -7.21
C TYR A 17 -8.28 5.72 -5.88
N ARG A 18 -8.94 4.70 -5.30
CA ARG A 18 -9.37 4.80 -3.90
C ARG A 18 -8.16 4.87 -2.99
N LEU A 19 -8.25 5.59 -1.88
CA LEU A 19 -7.12 5.80 -0.96
C LEU A 19 -6.50 4.47 -0.48
N SER A 20 -7.34 3.50 -0.09
CA SER A 20 -6.89 2.16 0.32
C SER A 20 -6.23 1.37 -0.81
N HIS A 21 -6.70 1.52 -2.06
CA HIS A 21 -6.08 0.89 -3.23
C HIS A 21 -4.68 1.47 -3.46
N ALA A 22 -4.57 2.80 -3.53
CA ALA A 22 -3.29 3.48 -3.72
C ALA A 22 -2.31 3.11 -2.60
N MET A 23 -2.80 2.99 -1.36
CA MET A 23 -1.97 2.52 -0.25
C MET A 23 -1.46 1.09 -0.43
N MET A 24 -2.28 0.16 -0.90
CA MET A 24 -1.85 -1.22 -1.17
C MET A 24 -0.96 -1.36 -2.40
N MET A 25 -0.93 -0.36 -3.29
CA MET A 25 0.07 -0.28 -4.35
C MET A 25 1.43 0.18 -3.82
N LEU A 26 1.46 1.20 -2.95
CA LEU A 26 2.69 1.78 -2.41
C LEU A 26 3.32 0.93 -1.30
N ILE A 27 2.51 0.43 -0.36
CA ILE A 27 2.93 -0.45 0.75
C ILE A 27 2.14 -1.77 0.64
N PRO A 28 2.50 -2.65 -0.30
CA PRO A 28 1.85 -3.94 -0.44
C PRO A 28 2.23 -4.87 0.72
N GLU A 29 1.30 -5.75 1.08
CA GLU A 29 1.52 -6.79 2.09
C GLU A 29 2.56 -7.82 1.64
N ALA A 30 3.01 -8.67 2.56
CA ALA A 30 3.81 -9.84 2.24
C ALA A 30 2.98 -10.90 1.48
N TRP A 31 2.80 -10.69 0.18
CA TRP A 31 1.97 -11.52 -0.71
C TRP A 31 2.75 -12.63 -1.41
N ALA A 32 4.03 -12.41 -1.70
CA ALA A 32 4.88 -13.38 -2.40
C ALA A 32 5.07 -14.63 -1.54
N GLY A 33 4.68 -15.79 -2.07
CA GLY A 33 4.78 -17.08 -1.36
C GLY A 33 3.77 -17.29 -0.22
N ASN A 34 2.85 -16.35 0.02
CA ASN A 34 1.82 -16.49 1.05
C ASN A 34 0.77 -17.53 0.62
N LYS A 35 0.75 -18.70 1.28
CA LYS A 35 -0.18 -19.81 1.00
C LYS A 35 -1.57 -19.62 1.58
N LEU A 36 -1.73 -18.67 2.51
CA LEU A 36 -3.00 -18.38 3.18
C LEU A 36 -3.74 -17.21 2.52
N MET A 37 -3.10 -16.51 1.58
CA MET A 37 -3.70 -15.40 0.86
C MET A 37 -4.64 -15.90 -0.23
N ASP A 38 -5.83 -15.29 -0.29
CA ASP A 38 -6.80 -15.54 -1.34
C ASP A 38 -6.24 -15.26 -2.75
N ALA A 39 -6.71 -16.02 -3.75
CA ALA A 39 -6.20 -15.94 -5.11
C ALA A 39 -6.43 -14.56 -5.75
N ASP A 40 -7.57 -13.92 -5.51
CA ASP A 40 -7.90 -12.61 -6.10
C ASP A 40 -7.02 -11.52 -5.48
N ARG A 41 -6.76 -11.60 -4.18
CA ARG A 41 -5.87 -10.68 -3.47
C ARG A 41 -4.42 -10.85 -3.91
N LYS A 42 -3.98 -12.09 -4.15
CA LYS A 42 -2.64 -12.35 -4.66
C LYS A 42 -2.48 -11.81 -6.09
N ALA A 43 -3.48 -12.04 -6.96
CA ALA A 43 -3.49 -11.50 -8.31
C ALA A 43 -3.50 -9.96 -8.32
N PHE A 44 -4.21 -9.33 -7.38
CA PHE A 44 -4.16 -7.89 -7.17
C PHE A 44 -2.73 -7.40 -6.93
N TYR A 45 -1.99 -8.00 -5.99
CA TYR A 45 -0.62 -7.56 -5.72
C TYR A 45 0.35 -7.89 -6.85
N GLU A 46 0.19 -9.04 -7.50
CA GLU A 46 1.03 -9.44 -8.64
C GLU A 46 0.89 -8.47 -9.82
N TYR A 47 -0.33 -8.04 -10.13
CA TYR A 47 -0.57 -7.02 -11.16
C TYR A 47 0.11 -5.69 -10.82
N HIS A 48 -0.05 -5.20 -9.59
CA HIS A 48 0.49 -3.89 -9.19
C HIS A 48 2.01 -3.91 -8.98
N ALA A 49 2.61 -5.06 -8.64
CA ALA A 49 4.06 -5.21 -8.54
C ALA A 49 4.79 -5.00 -9.87
N ALA A 50 4.10 -5.17 -11.01
CA ALA A 50 4.64 -4.85 -12.33
C ALA A 50 4.57 -3.34 -12.67
N LEU A 51 3.79 -2.56 -11.91
CA LEU A 51 3.52 -1.13 -12.17
C LEU A 51 4.24 -0.21 -11.18
N MET A 52 4.42 -0.65 -9.94
CA MET A 52 4.96 0.15 -8.85
C MET A 52 5.94 -0.68 -8.03
N GLU A 53 7.13 -0.13 -7.83
CA GLU A 53 8.08 -0.70 -6.88
C GLU A 53 7.60 -0.39 -5.45
N PRO A 54 7.61 -1.38 -4.54
CA PRO A 54 7.14 -1.17 -3.19
C PRO A 54 7.98 -0.14 -2.43
N TRP A 55 7.35 0.79 -1.74
CA TRP A 55 8.06 1.62 -0.78
C TRP A 55 8.32 0.86 0.52
N ASP A 56 9.49 0.24 0.54
CA ASP A 56 9.97 -0.58 1.64
C ASP A 56 10.68 0.25 2.72
N GLY A 57 10.77 -0.33 3.92
CA GLY A 57 11.35 0.29 5.12
C GLY A 57 10.38 0.31 6.31
N PRO A 58 10.87 0.50 7.54
CA PRO A 58 10.02 0.49 8.73
C PRO A 58 8.97 1.59 8.69
N ALA A 59 7.69 1.20 8.63
CA ALA A 59 6.60 2.16 8.50
C ALA A 59 5.35 1.71 9.27
N ALA A 60 4.78 2.64 10.04
CA ALA A 60 3.40 2.58 10.50
C ALA A 60 2.72 3.82 9.96
N VAL A 61 1.74 3.62 9.08
CA VAL A 61 1.10 4.70 8.32
C VAL A 61 -0.37 4.77 8.70
N VAL A 62 -0.82 5.95 9.10
CA VAL A 62 -2.25 6.27 9.26
C VAL A 62 -2.62 7.28 8.17
N PHE A 63 -3.72 7.02 7.48
CA PHE A 63 -4.14 7.81 6.32
C PHE A 63 -5.65 8.08 6.35
N THR A 64 -6.05 9.19 5.73
CA THR A 64 -7.46 9.60 5.62
C THR A 64 -7.70 10.45 4.38
N ASP A 65 -8.88 10.32 3.78
CA ASP A 65 -9.40 11.21 2.72
C ASP A 65 -10.52 12.14 3.24
N GLY A 66 -10.69 12.20 4.57
CA GLY A 66 -11.79 12.92 5.22
C GLY A 66 -13.12 12.15 5.23
N ARG A 67 -13.20 10.97 4.60
CA ARG A 67 -14.37 10.07 4.63
C ARG A 67 -14.05 8.71 5.24
N GLN A 68 -12.86 8.19 4.97
CA GLN A 68 -12.31 6.95 5.50
C GLN A 68 -11.03 7.25 6.28
N ILE A 69 -10.82 6.53 7.39
CA ILE A 69 -9.54 6.45 8.10
C ILE A 69 -9.03 5.01 7.98
N GLY A 70 -7.73 4.85 7.75
CA GLY A 70 -7.07 3.55 7.70
C GLY A 70 -5.69 3.61 8.35
N ALA A 71 -5.19 2.44 8.73
CA ALA A 71 -3.83 2.26 9.21
C ALA A 71 -3.23 0.98 8.63
N THR A 72 -1.94 1.01 8.28
CA THR A 72 -1.19 -0.15 7.80
C THR A 72 0.25 -0.12 8.29
N LEU A 73 0.87 -1.30 8.32
CA LEU A 73 2.29 -1.44 8.55
C LEU A 73 3.01 -1.76 7.24
N ASP A 74 4.32 -1.59 7.24
CA ASP A 74 5.20 -2.18 6.23
C ASP A 74 5.05 -3.72 6.22
N ARG A 75 5.48 -4.35 5.13
CA ARG A 75 5.35 -5.81 4.91
C ARG A 75 5.98 -6.68 6.01
N ASN A 76 6.92 -6.14 6.77
CA ASN A 76 7.63 -6.84 7.83
C ASN A 76 7.15 -6.44 9.24
N GLY A 77 6.24 -5.46 9.37
CA GLY A 77 5.70 -5.02 10.64
C GLY A 77 6.77 -4.46 11.59
N LEU A 78 7.68 -3.62 11.09
CA LEU A 78 8.86 -3.17 11.84
C LEU A 78 8.57 -2.01 12.80
N ARG A 79 7.32 -1.56 12.87
CA ARG A 79 6.85 -0.50 13.76
C ARG A 79 5.65 -1.01 14.57
N PRO A 80 5.55 -0.62 15.86
CA PRO A 80 4.41 -0.98 16.70
C PRO A 80 3.11 -0.32 16.23
#